data_AF-A0A0M2TYU3-F1
#
_entry.id   AF-A0A0M2TYU3-F1
#
_cell.length_a   1.000
_cell.length_b   1.000
_cell.length_c   1.000
_cell.angle_alpha   90.00
_cell.angle_beta   90.00
_cell.angle_gamma   90.00
#
_symmetry.space_group_name_H-M   'P 1'
#
loop_
_entity.id
_entity.type
_entity.pdbx_description
1 polymer ?
#
loop_
_entity_poly.entity_id
_entity_poly.type
_entity_poly.pdbx_seq_one_letter_code
_entity_poly.pdbx_strand_id
1 'polypeptide(L)'
;MKREFKLILDCDLWRQLAIILLLIMLNAFFAGSETAMVSLRQTRIRQLVDDGNKAAILVDRLLKDPSHFLATIQIGITLAGFLAGAAAAVTLSDNLARLLHPSR
;
A
#
# COMPACT_ATOMS: atom_id res chain seq x y z
N MET A 1 30.09 -3.09 -23.07
CA MET A 1 28.71 -3.66 -23.08
C MET A 1 28.24 -4.18 -21.71
N LYS A 2 29.05 -4.94 -20.94
CA LYS A 2 28.64 -5.45 -19.60
C LYS A 2 28.46 -4.38 -18.50
N ARG A 3 29.11 -3.20 -18.61
CA ARG A 3 29.02 -2.10 -17.63
C ARG A 3 27.70 -1.31 -17.71
N GLU A 4 27.21 -1.06 -18.91
CA GLU A 4 25.93 -0.39 -19.17
C GLU A 4 24.75 -1.21 -18.59
N PHE A 5 24.80 -2.54 -18.75
CA PHE A 5 23.78 -3.46 -18.24
C PHE A 5 23.79 -3.54 -16.70
N LYS A 6 24.97 -3.45 -16.08
CA LYS A 6 25.11 -3.39 -14.62
C LYS A 6 24.57 -2.08 -14.05
N LEU A 7 24.83 -0.95 -14.72
CA LEU A 7 24.27 0.37 -14.36
C LEU A 7 22.74 0.43 -14.46
N ILE A 8 22.14 -0.18 -15.49
CA ILE A 8 20.68 -0.26 -15.63
C ILE A 8 20.09 -1.16 -14.53
N LEU A 9 20.72 -2.32 -14.25
CA LEU A 9 20.27 -3.25 -13.21
C LEU A 9 20.41 -2.67 -11.80
N ASP A 10 21.49 -1.92 -11.51
CA ASP A 10 21.67 -1.22 -10.24
C ASP A 10 20.60 -0.12 -10.07
N CYS A 11 20.35 0.70 -11.11
CA CYS A 11 19.33 1.76 -11.04
C CYS A 11 17.91 1.20 -10.86
N ASP A 12 17.61 0.07 -11.51
CA ASP A 12 16.36 -0.68 -11.33
C ASP A 12 16.23 -1.31 -9.94
N LEU A 13 17.31 -1.91 -9.42
CA LEU A 13 17.32 -2.54 -8.10
C LEU A 13 17.14 -1.52 -6.98
N TRP A 14 17.85 -0.39 -7.04
CA TRP A 14 17.69 0.70 -6.07
C TRP A 14 16.29 1.29 -6.12
N ARG A 15 15.71 1.43 -7.32
CA ARG A 15 14.32 1.87 -7.49
C ARG A 15 13.32 0.86 -6.92
N GLN A 16 13.51 -0.44 -7.16
CA GLN A 16 12.67 -1.50 -6.60
C GLN A 16 12.76 -1.56 -5.07
N LEU A 17 13.97 -1.46 -4.51
CA LEU A 17 14.17 -1.41 -3.06
C LEU A 17 13.53 -0.17 -2.43
N ALA A 18 13.62 0.99 -3.08
CA ALA A 18 12.95 2.20 -2.62
C ALA A 18 11.42 2.04 -2.61
N ILE A 19 10.86 1.41 -3.66
CA ILE A 19 9.42 1.12 -3.73
C ILE A 19 9.00 0.11 -2.65
N ILE A 20 9.76 -0.97 -2.47
CA ILE A 20 9.48 -1.98 -1.43
C ILE A 20 9.56 -1.34 -0.04
N LEU A 21 10.58 -0.52 0.23
CA LEU A 21 10.72 0.18 1.49
C LEU A 21 9.55 1.14 1.73
N LEU A 22 9.13 1.88 0.70
CA LEU A 22 7.94 2.74 0.76
C LEU A 22 6.69 1.92 1.08
N LEU A 23 6.49 0.78 0.40
CA LEU A 23 5.35 -0.11 0.65
C LEU A 23 5.37 -0.70 2.07
N ILE A 24 6.55 -1.05 2.60
CA ILE A 24 6.73 -1.54 3.98
C ILE A 24 6.38 -0.43 4.97
N MET A 25 6.89 0.80 4.76
CA MET A 25 6.54 1.93 5.63
C MET A 25 5.06 2.26 5.58
N LEU A 26 4.44 2.18 4.40
CA LEU A 26 3.01 2.39 4.22
C LEU A 26 2.21 1.31 4.98
N ASN A 27 2.58 0.04 4.85
CA ASN A 27 1.95 -1.05 5.61
C ASN A 27 2.17 -0.91 7.11
N ALA A 28 3.37 -0.55 7.56
CA ALA A 28 3.67 -0.30 8.98
C ALA A 28 2.88 0.90 9.51
N PHE A 29 2.66 1.93 8.70
CA PHE A 29 1.81 3.08 9.05
C PHE A 29 0.34 2.67 9.19
N PHE A 30 -0.18 1.86 8.27
CA PHE A 30 -1.56 1.37 8.34
C PHE A 30 -1.77 0.38 9.50
N ALA A 31 -0.88 -0.58 9.69
CA ALA A 31 -0.90 -1.51 10.82
C ALA A 31 -0.70 -0.81 12.17
N GLY A 32 0.15 0.21 12.21
CA GLY A 32 0.33 1.10 13.36
C GLY A 32 -0.90 1.94 13.63
N SER A 33 -1.59 2.43 12.59
CA SER A 33 -2.85 3.16 12.71
C SER A 33 -3.96 2.26 13.24
N GLU A 34 -4.09 1.03 12.75
CA GLU A 34 -5.00 0.01 13.27
C GLU A 34 -4.73 -0.28 14.75
N THR A 35 -3.47 -0.58 15.09
CA THR A 35 -3.05 -0.86 16.46
C THR A 35 -3.29 0.33 17.38
N ALA A 36 -3.01 1.56 16.93
CA ALA A 36 -3.31 2.78 17.66
C ALA A 36 -4.82 2.94 17.85
N MET A 37 -5.62 2.66 16.83
CA MET A 37 -7.08 2.77 16.89
C MET A 37 -7.70 1.75 17.85
N VAL A 38 -7.17 0.52 17.88
CA VAL A 38 -7.57 -0.53 18.83
C VAL A 38 -7.05 -0.26 20.25
N SER A 39 -5.86 0.36 20.38
CA SER A 39 -5.22 0.68 21.67
C SER A 39 -5.75 1.98 22.31
N LEU A 40 -6.32 2.88 21.51
CA LEU A 40 -6.91 4.12 21.99
C LEU A 40 -8.08 3.81 22.94
N ARG A 41 -7.93 4.19 24.21
CA ARG A 41 -9.02 4.11 25.18
C ARG A 41 -10.11 5.10 24.81
N GLN A 42 -11.23 4.58 24.32
CA GLN A 42 -12.45 5.35 24.01
C GLN A 42 -12.88 6.25 25.17
N THR A 43 -12.65 5.84 26.42
CA THR A 43 -12.92 6.62 27.63
C THR A 43 -12.17 7.95 27.67
N ARG A 44 -10.90 7.97 27.25
CA ARG A 44 -10.06 9.18 27.27
C ARG A 44 -10.41 10.12 26.11
N ILE A 45 -10.77 9.55 24.96
CA ILE A 45 -11.27 10.32 23.82
C ILE A 45 -12.62 10.97 24.13
N ARG A 46 -13.54 10.24 24.78
CA ARG A 46 -14.83 10.79 25.23
C ARG A 46 -14.67 11.94 26.22
N GLN A 47 -13.74 11.84 27.18
CA GLN A 47 -13.40 12.96 28.06
C GLN A 47 -12.95 14.20 27.27
N LEU A 48 -12.09 14.03 26.27
CA LEU A 48 -11.63 15.14 25.41
C LEU A 48 -12.73 15.70 24.50
N VAL A 49 -13.71 14.87 24.12
CA VAL A 49 -14.92 15.31 23.41
C VAL A 49 -15.80 16.16 24.31
N ASP A 50 -16.00 15.72 25.55
CA ASP A 50 -16.78 16.43 26.56
C ASP A 50 -16.13 17.78 26.93
N ASP A 51 -14.79 17.87 26.89
CA ASP A 51 -14.02 19.11 27.03
C ASP A 51 -14.08 20.04 25.78
N GLY A 52 -14.82 19.65 24.73
CA GLY A 52 -15.05 20.46 23.53
C GLY A 52 -13.92 20.43 22.49
N ASN A 53 -12.98 19.48 22.57
CA ASN A 53 -11.89 19.39 21.61
C ASN A 53 -12.39 18.90 20.24
N LYS A 54 -12.36 19.79 19.24
CA LYS A 54 -12.79 19.50 17.86
C LYS A 54 -12.03 18.34 17.21
N ALA A 55 -10.75 18.16 17.53
CA ALA A 55 -9.96 17.05 17.02
C ALA A 55 -10.40 15.72 17.65
N ALA A 56 -10.74 15.72 18.95
CA ALA A 56 -11.25 14.53 19.64
C ALA A 56 -12.61 14.08 19.10
N ILE A 57 -13.48 15.01 18.70
CA ILE A 57 -14.78 14.71 18.07
C ILE A 57 -14.61 14.00 16.72
N LEU A 58 -13.62 14.43 15.93
CA LEU A 58 -13.31 13.80 14.65
C LEU A 58 -12.76 12.38 14.86
N VAL A 59 -11.85 12.24 15.82
CA VAL A 59 -11.22 10.97 16.18
C VAL A 59 -12.25 9.99 16.78
N ASP A 60 -13.20 10.45 17.60
CA ASP A 60 -14.29 9.63 18.15
C ASP A 60 -15.18 9.06 17.03
N ARG A 61 -15.52 9.86 16.01
CA ARG A 61 -16.27 9.36 14.84
C ARG A 61 -15.50 8.31 14.06
N LEU A 62 -14.19 8.50 13.88
CA LEU A 62 -13.34 7.52 13.21
C LEU A 62 -13.26 6.23 14.05
N LEU A 63 -13.04 6.35 15.37
CA LEU A 63 -12.94 5.23 16.32
C LEU A 63 -14.23 4.41 16.49
N LYS A 64 -15.38 4.93 16.05
CA LYS A 64 -16.64 4.16 16.05
C LYS A 64 -16.61 2.99 15.06
N ASP A 65 -15.88 3.12 13.95
CA ASP A 65 -15.81 2.04 12.95
C ASP A 65 -14.43 1.97 12.24
N PRO A 66 -13.35 1.65 12.99
CA PRO A 66 -12.00 1.48 12.44
C PRO A 66 -11.94 0.41 11.35
N SER A 67 -12.74 -0.64 11.50
CA SER A 67 -12.78 -1.77 10.57
C SER A 67 -13.22 -1.34 9.18
N HIS A 68 -14.19 -0.44 9.05
CA HIS A 68 -14.63 0.07 7.75
C HIS A 68 -13.55 0.89 7.03
N PHE A 69 -12.78 1.69 7.76
CA PHE A 69 -11.68 2.48 7.20
C PHE A 69 -10.55 1.59 6.68
N LEU A 70 -10.14 0.61 7.49
CA LEU A 70 -9.10 -0.35 7.13
C LEU A 70 -9.52 -1.25 5.96
N ALA A 71 -10.77 -1.73 5.95
CA ALA A 71 -11.31 -2.50 4.84
C ALA A 71 -11.27 -1.72 3.51
N THR A 72 -11.56 -0.42 3.54
CA THR A 72 -11.52 0.43 2.34
C THR A 72 -10.09 0.53 1.77
N ILE A 73 -9.08 0.70 2.62
CA ILE A 73 -7.67 0.74 2.21
C ILE A 73 -7.26 -0.61 1.58
N GLN A 74 -7.65 -1.71 2.21
CA GLN A 74 -7.29 -3.06 1.75
C GLN A 74 -7.92 -3.38 0.38
N ILE A 75 -9.17 -2.98 0.16
CA ILE A 75 -9.82 -3.07 -1.16
C ILE A 75 -9.02 -2.27 -2.20
N GLY A 76 -8.54 -1.07 -1.86
CA GLY A 76 -7.70 -0.26 -2.74
C GLY A 76 -6.37 -0.95 -3.12
N ILE A 77 -5.69 -1.56 -2.15
CA ILE A 77 -4.45 -2.32 -2.39
C ILE A 77 -4.72 -3.51 -3.31
N THR A 78 -5.78 -4.27 -3.04
CA THR A 78 -6.15 -5.42 -3.88
C THR A 78 -6.47 -5.01 -5.31
N LEU A 79 -7.24 -3.93 -5.50
CA LEU A 79 -7.57 -3.39 -6.83
C LEU A 79 -6.32 -2.94 -7.59
N ALA A 80 -5.42 -2.21 -6.93
CA ALA A 80 -4.17 -1.76 -7.54
C ALA A 80 -3.30 -2.96 -7.97
N GLY A 81 -3.17 -3.98 -7.10
CA GLY A 81 -2.44 -5.20 -7.41
C GLY A 81 -3.05 -5.99 -8.56
N PHE A 82 -4.38 -6.07 -8.62
CA PHE A 82 -5.10 -6.72 -9.71
C PHE A 82 -4.82 -6.03 -11.06
N LEU A 83 -4.93 -4.70 -11.12
CA LEU A 83 -4.66 -3.94 -12.34
C LEU A 83 -3.20 -4.04 -12.80
N ALA A 84 -2.25 -3.98 -11.86
CA ALA A 84 -0.83 -4.17 -12.16
C ALA A 84 -0.56 -5.60 -12.70
N GLY A 85 -1.17 -6.62 -12.09
CA GLY A 85 -1.09 -8.00 -12.56
C GLY A 85 -1.68 -8.19 -13.96
N ALA A 86 -2.81 -7.56 -14.26
CA ALA A 86 -3.42 -7.59 -15.58
C ALA A 86 -2.51 -6.95 -16.65
N ALA A 87 -1.94 -5.78 -16.36
CA ALA A 87 -0.99 -5.12 -17.26
C ALA A 87 0.29 -5.97 -17.48
N ALA A 88 0.80 -6.59 -16.42
CA ALA A 88 1.92 -7.51 -16.50
C ALA A 88 1.58 -8.76 -17.32
N ALA A 89 0.37 -9.31 -17.18
CA ALA A 89 -0.08 -10.47 -17.95
C ALA A 89 -0.16 -10.18 -19.46
N VAL A 90 -0.69 -9.02 -19.86
CA VAL A 90 -0.69 -8.59 -21.28
C VAL A 90 0.75 -8.49 -21.80
N THR A 91 1.61 -7.78 -21.07
CA THR A 91 3.03 -7.61 -21.43
C THR A 91 3.76 -8.96 -21.52
N LEU A 92 3.47 -9.87 -20.59
CA LEU A 92 4.05 -11.21 -20.56
C LEU A 92 3.54 -12.05 -21.73
N SER A 93 2.26 -11.96 -22.08
CA SER A 93 1.67 -12.68 -23.20
C SER A 93 2.30 -12.28 -24.54
N ASP A 94 2.58 -10.99 -24.75
CA ASP A 94 3.28 -10.49 -25.93
C ASP A 94 4.72 -11.03 -26.01
N ASN A 95 5.44 -11.02 -24.87
CA ASN A 95 6.79 -11.56 -24.81
C ASN A 95 6.82 -13.08 -25.04
N LEU A 96 5.86 -13.82 -24.46
CA LEU A 96 5.75 -15.27 -24.67
C LEU A 96 5.38 -15.60 -26.12
N ALA A 97 4.45 -14.86 -26.72
CA ALA A 97 4.04 -15.06 -28.12
C ALA A 97 5.23 -14.89 -29.07
N ARG A 98 6.08 -13.89 -28.85
CA ARG A 98 7.35 -13.71 -29.59
C ARG A 98 8.35 -14.83 -29.37
N LEU A 99 8.35 -15.45 -28.19
CA LEU A 99 9.26 -16.55 -27.85
C LEU A 99 8.81 -17.90 -28.42
N LEU A 100 7.49 -18.13 -28.49
CA LEU A 100 6.86 -19.38 -28.96
C LEU A 100 6.63 -19.40 -30.48
N HIS A 101 6.48 -18.24 -31.11
CA HIS A 101 6.60 -18.07 -32.56
C HIS A 101 7.91 -17.35 -32.92
N PRO A 102 9.09 -17.98 -32.72
CA PRO A 102 10.30 -17.49 -33.34
C PRO A 102 10.13 -17.72 -34.84
N SER A 103 9.97 -16.65 -35.61
CA SER A 103 9.84 -16.67 -37.07
C SER A 103 10.77 -17.71 -37.68
N ARG A 104 10.20 -18.66 -38.45
CA ARG A 104 10.85 -19.02 -39.70
C ARG A 104 10.81 -17.81 -40.63
#